data_AF-A0A5P2WYS7-F1
#
_entry.id   AF-A0A5P2WYS7-F1
#
_cell.length_a   1.000
_cell.length_b   1.000
_cell.length_c   1.000
_cell.angle_alpha   90.00
_cell.angle_beta   90.00
_cell.angle_gamma   90.00
#
_symmetry.space_group_name_H-M   'P 1'
#
loop_
_entity.id
_entity.type
_entity.pdbx_description
1 polymer ?
#
loop_
_entity_poly.entity_id
_entity_poly.type
_entity_poly.pdbx_seq_one_letter_code
_entity_poly.pdbx_strand_id
1 'polypeptide(L)'
;MPDLPHSLLLAIVPALSTLRAEQRSGAVCVWCPRSLPPGEGIDLSPDGRLRTCPPCHTIQTRVLVTYLDWYDHGITCLYCPLGPCERGEVLGAQHLAARERAGKPELSCVGCRTPIAPGEAIRPHLWQGMSGPVHGYLHARRCPTSPAPYGVVGATHAP
;
A
#
# COMPACT_ATOMS: atom_id res chain seq x y z
N MET A 1 -1.54 15.28 -33.67
CA MET A 1 -1.68 14.50 -32.43
C MET A 1 -1.14 15.35 -31.31
N PRO A 2 -1.88 15.58 -30.22
CA PRO A 2 -1.27 16.21 -29.05
C PRO A 2 -0.30 15.21 -28.41
N ASP A 3 0.89 15.70 -28.04
CA ASP A 3 1.84 15.00 -27.18
C ASP A 3 1.10 14.54 -25.91
N LEU A 4 1.00 13.23 -25.70
CA LEU A 4 0.50 12.68 -24.44
C LEU A 4 1.47 13.12 -23.33
N PRO A 5 1.04 13.93 -22.35
CA PRO A 5 1.93 14.48 -21.37
C PRO A 5 2.31 13.37 -20.39
N HIS A 6 3.63 13.13 -20.26
CA HIS A 6 4.29 12.50 -19.13
C HIS A 6 3.49 11.41 -18.43
N SER A 7 3.72 10.15 -18.80
CA SER A 7 3.28 8.99 -18.03
C SER A 7 3.57 9.22 -16.54
N LEU A 8 2.53 9.44 -15.73
CA LEU A 8 2.68 9.60 -14.29
C LEU A 8 3.09 8.24 -13.71
N LEU A 9 4.38 8.07 -13.44
CA LEU A 9 4.86 6.90 -12.73
C LEU A 9 4.49 7.04 -11.26
N LEU A 10 3.40 6.39 -10.86
CA LEU A 10 3.09 6.17 -9.46
C LEU A 10 4.03 5.09 -8.92
N ALA A 11 5.03 5.51 -8.13
CA ALA A 11 5.93 4.62 -7.42
C ALA A 11 5.95 4.96 -5.93
N ILE A 12 5.81 3.94 -5.08
CA ILE A 12 5.99 4.08 -3.63
C ILE A 12 7.46 3.82 -3.31
N VAL A 13 8.22 4.90 -3.19
CA VAL A 13 9.63 4.84 -2.77
C VAL A 13 9.75 4.79 -1.24
N PRO A 14 10.81 4.16 -0.69
CA PRO A 14 11.09 4.26 0.74
C PRO A 14 11.31 5.72 1.14
N ALA A 15 11.11 6.03 2.42
CA ALA A 15 11.38 7.37 2.93
C ALA A 15 12.84 7.75 2.66
N LEU A 16 13.10 8.96 2.16
CA LEU A 16 14.45 9.41 1.81
C LEU A 16 15.44 9.27 2.98
N SER A 17 14.97 9.44 4.22
CA SER A 17 15.76 9.25 5.44
C SER A 17 16.24 7.82 5.66
N THR A 18 15.62 6.83 5.02
CA THR A 18 15.99 5.41 5.10
C THR A 18 16.93 4.97 3.97
N LEU A 19 17.14 5.81 2.96
CA LEU A 19 17.97 5.50 1.80
C LEU A 19 19.44 5.87 2.05
N ARG A 20 20.35 5.02 1.59
CA ARG A 20 21.79 5.31 1.58
C ARG A 20 22.11 6.44 0.60
N ALA A 21 23.29 7.05 0.73
CA ALA A 21 23.69 8.15 -0.13
C ALA A 21 23.69 7.77 -1.62
N GLU A 22 24.11 6.55 -1.94
CA GLU A 22 24.20 6.00 -3.29
C GLU A 22 22.81 5.72 -3.89
N GLN A 23 21.83 5.37 -3.06
CA GLN A 23 20.44 5.19 -3.49
C GLN A 23 19.76 6.54 -3.73
N ARG A 24 20.08 7.54 -2.91
CA ARG A 24 19.58 8.92 -3.07
C ARG A 24 20.18 9.65 -4.27
N SER A 25 21.36 9.23 -4.74
CA SER A 25 21.99 9.78 -5.93
C SER A 25 21.63 9.04 -7.22
N GLY A 26 20.91 7.91 -7.13
CA GLY A 26 20.52 7.10 -8.29
C GLY A 26 21.62 6.16 -8.78
N ALA A 27 22.75 6.07 -8.07
CA ALA A 27 23.84 5.13 -8.40
C ALA A 27 23.50 3.68 -8.04
N VAL A 28 22.54 3.47 -7.14
CA VAL A 28 22.06 2.15 -6.70
C VAL A 28 20.54 2.13 -6.71
N CYS A 29 19.95 0.97 -7.01
CA CYS A 29 18.51 0.77 -6.93
C CYS A 29 17.95 1.15 -5.55
N VAL A 30 16.85 1.91 -5.53
CA VAL A 30 16.21 2.34 -4.27
C VAL A 30 15.68 1.17 -3.41
N TRP A 31 15.52 -0.04 -3.98
CA TRP A 31 14.98 -1.21 -3.28
C TRP A 31 15.96 -2.38 -3.10
N CYS A 32 17.14 -2.35 -3.73
CA CYS A 32 18.10 -3.44 -3.62
C CYS A 32 19.54 -2.93 -3.81
N PRO A 33 20.58 -3.69 -3.40
CA PRO A 33 21.97 -3.21 -3.44
C PRO A 33 22.59 -3.18 -4.85
N ARG A 34 21.81 -3.41 -5.91
CA ARG A 34 22.31 -3.43 -7.29
C ARG A 34 22.71 -2.03 -7.75
N SER A 35 23.96 -1.87 -8.17
CA SER A 35 24.46 -0.67 -8.85
C SER A 35 23.75 -0.45 -10.18
N LEU A 36 23.53 0.81 -10.52
CA LEU A 36 22.88 1.28 -11.74
C LEU A 36 23.85 2.18 -12.52
N PRO A 37 24.60 1.63 -13.48
CA PRO A 37 25.45 2.41 -14.38
C PRO A 37 24.66 3.51 -15.11
N PRO A 38 25.34 4.54 -15.65
CA PRO A 38 24.72 5.51 -16.54
C PRO A 38 23.97 4.81 -17.69
N GLY A 39 22.72 5.20 -17.95
CA GLY A 39 21.88 4.58 -18.98
C GLY A 39 21.16 3.29 -18.56
N GLU A 40 21.46 2.71 -17.40
CA GLU A 40 20.73 1.54 -16.86
C GLU A 40 19.75 1.93 -15.76
N GLY A 41 18.55 1.34 -15.75
CA GLY A 41 17.55 1.55 -14.71
C GLY A 41 16.40 2.46 -15.17
N ILE A 42 15.41 2.60 -14.30
CA ILE A 42 14.19 3.38 -14.53
C ILE A 42 14.17 4.53 -13.53
N ASP A 43 13.95 5.74 -14.03
CA ASP A 43 13.87 6.94 -13.20
C ASP A 43 12.51 7.00 -12.50
N LEU A 44 12.54 7.22 -11.18
CA LEU A 44 11.37 7.31 -10.30
C LEU A 44 11.06 8.74 -9.87
N SER A 45 11.99 9.66 -10.12
CA SER A 45 11.83 11.09 -9.84
C SER A 45 12.14 11.92 -11.09
N PRO A 46 11.50 13.08 -11.27
CA PRO A 46 11.71 13.92 -12.46
C PRO A 46 13.17 14.38 -12.64
N ASP A 47 13.91 14.48 -11.54
CA ASP A 47 15.32 14.86 -11.53
C ASP A 47 16.30 13.68 -11.71
N GLY A 48 15.78 12.47 -11.94
CA GLY A 48 16.56 11.25 -12.14
C GLY A 48 17.35 10.78 -10.91
N ARG A 49 17.16 11.39 -9.73
CA ARG A 49 17.91 11.05 -8.51
C ARG A 49 17.48 9.73 -7.89
N LEU A 50 16.20 9.38 -7.99
CA LEU A 50 15.70 8.11 -7.52
C LEU A 50 15.57 7.17 -8.71
N ARG A 51 16.31 6.05 -8.68
CA ARG A 51 16.36 5.10 -9.79
C ARG A 51 16.16 3.68 -9.29
N THR A 52 15.64 2.82 -10.15
CA THR A 52 15.40 1.41 -9.84
C THR A 52 15.90 0.48 -10.94
N CYS A 53 16.27 -0.73 -10.56
CA CYS A 53 16.54 -1.78 -11.53
C CYS A 53 15.23 -2.36 -12.09
N PRO A 54 15.20 -2.84 -13.36
CA PRO A 54 13.98 -3.38 -13.96
C PRO A 54 13.30 -4.49 -13.15
N PRO A 55 14.02 -5.45 -12.53
CA PRO A 55 13.37 -6.46 -11.69
C PRO A 55 12.62 -5.88 -10.49
N CYS A 56 13.23 -4.94 -9.76
CA CYS A 56 12.57 -4.30 -8.63
C CYS A 56 11.41 -3.43 -9.09
N HIS A 57 11.54 -2.71 -10.21
CA HIS A 57 10.43 -1.96 -10.80
C HIS A 57 9.21 -2.86 -11.02
N THR A 58 9.36 -3.95 -11.76
CA THR A 58 8.26 -4.89 -12.03
C THR A 58 7.59 -5.41 -10.76
N ILE A 59 8.38 -5.79 -9.76
CA ILE A 59 7.87 -6.30 -8.49
C ILE A 59 7.08 -5.21 -7.75
N GLN A 60 7.61 -3.99 -7.67
CA GLN A 60 6.97 -2.90 -6.93
C GLN A 60 5.72 -2.36 -7.65
N THR A 61 5.75 -2.28 -8.98
CA THR A 61 4.56 -1.97 -9.79
C THR A 61 3.47 -3.00 -9.54
N ARG A 62 3.80 -4.30 -9.49
CA ARG A 62 2.80 -5.35 -9.19
C ARG A 62 2.18 -5.19 -7.80
N VAL A 63 2.96 -4.83 -6.79
CA VAL A 63 2.44 -4.53 -5.45
C VAL A 63 1.45 -3.36 -5.51
N LEU A 64 1.78 -2.30 -6.23
CA LEU A 64 0.91 -1.13 -6.35
C LEU A 64 -0.39 -1.46 -7.11
N VAL A 65 -0.29 -2.10 -8.28
CA VAL A 65 -1.46 -2.46 -9.10
C VAL A 65 -2.43 -3.33 -8.30
N THR A 66 -1.93 -4.38 -7.67
CA THR A 66 -2.79 -5.26 -6.84
C THR A 66 -3.40 -4.54 -5.65
N TYR A 67 -2.72 -3.54 -5.09
CA TYR A 67 -3.29 -2.70 -4.03
C TYR A 67 -4.45 -1.85 -4.55
N LEU A 68 -4.24 -1.18 -5.68
CA LEU A 68 -5.24 -0.28 -6.27
C LEU A 68 -6.47 -1.05 -6.74
N ASP A 69 -6.29 -2.21 -7.41
CA ASP A 69 -7.40 -3.08 -7.80
C ASP A 69 -8.24 -3.51 -6.58
N TRP A 70 -7.57 -3.83 -5.47
CA TRP A 70 -8.25 -4.22 -4.24
C TRP A 70 -8.96 -3.03 -3.57
N TYR A 71 -8.31 -1.87 -3.54
CA TYR A 71 -8.88 -0.62 -3.00
C TYR A 71 -10.12 -0.19 -3.79
N ASP A 72 -10.02 -0.13 -5.11
CA ASP A 72 -11.10 0.26 -6.02
C ASP A 72 -12.30 -0.67 -5.85
N HIS A 73 -12.06 -1.98 -5.74
CA HIS A 73 -13.13 -2.92 -5.41
C HIS A 73 -13.75 -2.64 -4.03
N GLY A 74 -12.91 -2.37 -3.02
CA GLY A 74 -13.37 -2.09 -1.65
C GLY A 74 -14.29 -0.88 -1.54
N ILE A 75 -14.02 0.19 -2.30
CA ILE A 75 -14.83 1.42 -2.27
C ILE A 75 -16.08 1.36 -3.17
N THR A 76 -16.10 0.47 -4.17
CA THR A 76 -17.23 0.33 -5.11
C THR A 76 -18.18 -0.81 -4.76
N CYS A 77 -17.73 -1.79 -3.98
CA CYS A 77 -18.55 -2.95 -3.61
C CYS A 77 -19.47 -2.65 -2.42
N LEU A 78 -20.78 -2.88 -2.58
CA LEU A 78 -21.78 -2.65 -1.53
C LEU A 78 -21.64 -3.60 -0.32
N TYR A 79 -20.98 -4.74 -0.48
CA TYR A 79 -20.82 -5.74 0.58
C TYR A 79 -19.56 -5.53 1.43
N CYS A 80 -18.48 -5.04 0.82
CA CYS A 80 -17.18 -4.82 1.46
C CYS A 80 -17.22 -3.97 2.76
N PRO A 81 -18.13 -2.99 2.92
CA PRO A 81 -18.29 -2.26 4.18
C PRO A 81 -18.70 -3.13 5.38
N LEU A 82 -19.37 -4.26 5.16
CA LEU A 82 -19.83 -5.18 6.21
C LEU A 82 -18.80 -6.28 6.53
N GLY A 83 -17.75 -6.39 5.72
CA GLY A 83 -16.74 -7.44 5.73
C GLY A 83 -16.28 -7.74 4.30
N PRO A 84 -15.08 -8.31 4.10
CA PRO A 84 -14.60 -8.61 2.75
C PRO A 84 -15.56 -9.61 2.09
N CYS A 85 -16.02 -9.29 0.87
CA CYS A 85 -16.74 -10.25 0.04
C CYS A 85 -15.74 -11.21 -0.64
N GLU A 86 -16.21 -12.32 -1.20
CA GLU A 86 -15.37 -13.34 -1.86
C GLU A 86 -14.37 -12.73 -2.86
N ARG A 87 -14.83 -11.82 -3.74
CA ARG A 87 -13.95 -11.13 -4.69
C ARG A 87 -12.91 -10.25 -3.98
N GLY A 88 -13.33 -9.56 -2.92
CA GLY A 88 -12.44 -8.76 -2.08
C GLY A 88 -11.38 -9.61 -1.37
N GLU A 89 -11.72 -10.82 -0.93
CA GLU A 89 -10.76 -11.76 -0.35
C GLU A 89 -9.73 -12.24 -1.37
N VAL A 90 -10.16 -12.58 -2.59
CA VAL A 90 -9.26 -12.98 -3.68
C VAL A 90 -8.28 -11.85 -4.03
N LEU A 91 -8.77 -10.62 -4.19
CA LEU A 91 -7.93 -9.45 -4.48
C LEU A 91 -6.95 -9.16 -3.33
N GLY A 92 -7.42 -9.25 -2.09
CA GLY A 92 -6.57 -9.12 -0.90
C GLY A 92 -5.45 -10.18 -0.87
N ALA A 93 -5.77 -11.45 -1.11
CA ALA A 93 -4.79 -12.52 -1.16
C ALA A 93 -3.75 -12.33 -2.29
N GLN A 94 -4.18 -11.89 -3.47
CA GLN A 94 -3.28 -11.56 -4.59
C GLN A 94 -2.32 -10.43 -4.21
N HIS A 95 -2.82 -9.40 -3.53
CA HIS A 95 -2.01 -8.29 -3.05
C HIS A 95 -1.00 -8.72 -1.97
N LEU A 96 -1.44 -9.52 -0.99
CA LEU A 96 -0.54 -10.06 0.05
C LEU A 96 0.59 -10.91 -0.55
N ALA A 97 0.28 -11.77 -1.53
CA ALA A 97 1.29 -12.55 -2.23
C ALA A 97 2.27 -11.66 -3.02
N ALA A 98 1.80 -10.57 -3.61
CA ALA A 98 2.68 -9.60 -4.28
C ALA A 98 3.61 -8.89 -3.29
N ARG A 99 3.10 -8.51 -2.11
CA ARG A 99 3.89 -7.89 -1.02
C ARG A 99 4.98 -8.82 -0.50
N GLU A 100 4.64 -10.08 -0.25
CA GLU A 100 5.57 -11.10 0.22
C GLU A 100 6.73 -11.27 -0.77
N ARG A 101 6.43 -11.45 -2.05
CA ARG A 101 7.45 -11.53 -3.11
C ARG A 101 8.33 -10.28 -3.19
N ALA A 102 7.78 -9.12 -2.84
CA ALA A 102 8.49 -7.85 -2.80
C ALA A 102 9.30 -7.62 -1.52
N GLY A 103 9.33 -8.58 -0.58
CA GLY A 103 10.02 -8.46 0.70
C GLY A 103 9.50 -7.29 1.54
N LYS A 104 8.21 -6.96 1.41
CA LYS A 104 7.61 -5.85 2.17
C LYS A 104 7.54 -6.20 3.66
N PRO A 105 7.66 -5.20 4.55
CA PRO A 105 7.51 -5.42 5.98
C PRO A 105 6.09 -5.90 6.32
N GLU A 106 5.98 -6.46 7.53
CA GLU A 106 4.72 -6.83 8.16
C GLU A 106 3.70 -5.69 8.13
N LEU A 107 2.43 -6.07 8.10
CA LEU A 107 1.34 -5.10 8.07
C LEU A 107 1.09 -4.53 9.45
N SER A 108 0.82 -3.23 9.50
CA SER A 108 0.32 -2.56 10.71
C SER A 108 -0.95 -1.81 10.37
N CYS A 109 -1.94 -1.92 11.26
CA CYS A 109 -3.20 -1.19 11.13
C CYS A 109 -2.94 0.30 11.34
N VAL A 110 -3.27 1.14 10.37
CA VAL A 110 -3.04 2.59 10.49
C VAL A 110 -3.96 3.25 11.52
N GLY A 111 -5.09 2.61 11.83
CA GLY A 111 -6.05 3.08 12.84
C GLY A 111 -5.57 2.85 14.28
N CYS A 112 -5.10 1.65 14.61
CA CYS A 112 -4.69 1.30 15.98
C CYS A 112 -3.19 1.11 16.19
N ARG A 113 -2.40 1.18 15.12
CA ARG A 113 -0.94 1.00 15.08
C ARG A 113 -0.43 -0.38 15.52
N THR A 114 -1.32 -1.33 15.75
CA THR A 114 -0.98 -2.73 16.08
C THR A 114 -0.59 -3.49 14.80
N PRO A 115 0.41 -4.39 14.86
CA PRO A 115 0.65 -5.35 13.79
C PRO A 115 -0.61 -6.15 13.48
N ILE A 116 -0.82 -6.46 12.21
CA ILE A 116 -1.92 -7.30 11.74
C ILE A 116 -1.34 -8.69 11.50
N ALA A 117 -1.82 -9.69 12.24
CA ALA A 117 -1.32 -11.05 12.12
C ALA A 117 -1.75 -11.73 10.80
N PRO A 118 -0.99 -12.73 10.31
CA PRO A 118 -1.43 -13.55 9.18
C PRO A 118 -2.80 -14.18 9.43
N GLY A 119 -3.68 -14.11 8.42
CA GLY A 119 -5.04 -14.66 8.50
C GLY A 119 -6.09 -13.72 9.10
N GLU A 120 -5.69 -12.60 9.70
CA GLU A 120 -6.66 -11.58 10.12
C GLU A 120 -7.29 -10.88 8.92
N ALA A 121 -8.60 -10.60 9.03
CA ALA A 121 -9.32 -9.88 8.01
C ALA A 121 -8.83 -8.43 7.94
N ILE A 122 -8.35 -8.02 6.76
CA ILE A 122 -7.80 -6.70 6.49
C ILE A 122 -8.52 -6.02 5.33
N ARG A 123 -8.40 -4.70 5.26
CA ARG A 123 -8.86 -3.90 4.13
C ARG A 123 -7.84 -2.82 3.75
N PRO A 124 -7.75 -2.44 2.47
CA PRO A 124 -6.91 -1.35 2.04
C PRO A 124 -7.49 -0.02 2.53
N HIS A 125 -6.62 0.95 2.75
CA HIS A 125 -7.00 2.31 3.14
C HIS A 125 -6.09 3.32 2.46
N LEU A 126 -6.67 4.15 1.59
CA LEU A 126 -6.02 5.25 0.91
C LEU A 126 -6.50 6.57 1.53
N TRP A 127 -5.57 7.45 1.89
CA TRP A 127 -5.88 8.80 2.35
C TRP A 127 -4.87 9.81 1.82
N GLN A 128 -5.23 11.09 1.86
CA GLN A 128 -4.34 12.17 1.49
C GLN A 128 -3.44 12.54 2.68
N GLY A 129 -2.13 12.31 2.56
CA GLY A 129 -1.13 12.82 3.49
C GLY A 129 -0.57 14.18 3.05
N MET A 130 0.32 14.74 3.87
CA MET A 130 0.98 16.03 3.57
C MET A 130 1.85 15.99 2.30
N SER A 131 2.37 14.82 1.95
CA SER A 131 3.28 14.63 0.82
C SER A 131 2.67 13.83 -0.33
N GLY A 132 1.34 13.64 -0.34
CA GLY A 132 0.65 12.85 -1.36
C GLY A 132 -0.21 11.72 -0.79
N PRO A 133 -0.75 10.85 -1.67
CA PRO A 133 -1.57 9.73 -1.28
C PRO A 133 -0.76 8.70 -0.47
N VAL A 134 -1.32 8.25 0.64
CA VAL A 134 -0.72 7.24 1.51
C VAL A 134 -1.54 5.96 1.44
N HIS A 135 -0.84 4.86 1.16
CA HIS A 135 -1.40 3.53 1.02
C HIS A 135 -1.16 2.77 2.32
N GLY A 136 -2.23 2.47 3.05
CA GLY A 136 -2.15 1.72 4.31
C GLY A 136 -3.20 0.62 4.40
N TYR A 137 -3.29 0.05 5.59
CA TYR A 137 -4.12 -1.12 5.89
C TYR A 137 -4.87 -0.88 7.18
N LEU A 138 -6.10 -1.38 7.25
CA LEU A 138 -6.91 -1.41 8.46
C LEU A 138 -7.32 -2.85 8.74
N HIS A 139 -7.56 -3.18 10.00
CA HIS A 139 -8.42 -4.33 10.30
C HIS A 139 -9.76 -4.13 9.59
N ALA A 140 -10.26 -5.17 8.91
CA ALA A 140 -11.50 -5.09 8.13
C ALA A 140 -12.73 -4.82 9.01
N ARG A 141 -12.68 -5.29 10.26
CA ARG A 141 -13.74 -5.11 11.26
C ARG A 141 -13.33 -4.09 12.32
N ARG A 142 -12.96 -4.56 13.51
CA ARG A 142 -12.60 -3.72 14.65
C ARG A 142 -11.12 -3.88 14.95
N CYS A 143 -10.49 -2.77 15.32
CA CYS A 143 -9.17 -2.82 15.92
C CYS A 143 -9.26 -3.53 17.29
N PRO A 144 -8.29 -4.40 17.62
CA PRO A 144 -8.29 -5.13 18.90
C PRO A 144 -8.20 -4.20 20.12
N THR A 145 -7.64 -3.00 19.94
CA THR A 145 -7.48 -1.99 21.00
C THR A 145 -8.50 -0.85 20.92
N SER A 146 -9.47 -0.89 19.99
CA SER A 146 -10.56 0.09 20.02
C SER A 146 -11.52 -0.27 21.16
N PRO A 147 -11.82 0.66 22.10
CA PRO A 147 -12.96 0.46 22.97
C PRO A 147 -14.19 0.23 22.10
N ALA A 148 -15.04 -0.75 22.49
CA ALA A 148 -16.28 -0.99 21.78
C ALA A 148 -17.02 0.35 21.57
N PRO A 149 -17.57 0.64 20.38
CA PRO A 149 -18.44 1.79 20.25
C PRO A 149 -19.53 1.61 21.30
N TYR A 150 -19.67 2.61 22.18
CA TYR A 150 -20.64 2.64 23.27
C TYR A 150 -21.91 1.92 22.84
N GLY A 151 -22.19 0.79 23.47
CA GLY A 151 -23.42 0.06 23.23
C GLY A 151 -24.57 1.03 23.47
N VAL A 152 -25.49 1.10 22.49
CA VAL A 152 -26.82 1.66 22.72
C VAL A 152 -27.38 0.88 23.90
N VAL A 153 -27.41 1.50 25.07
CA VAL A 153 -28.11 0.97 26.24
C VAL A 153 -29.57 0.96 25.83
N GLY A 154 -30.09 -0.21 25.51
CA GLY A 154 -31.51 -0.41 25.27
C GLY A 154 -32.25 0.05 26.51
N ALA A 155 -33.02 1.13 26.38
CA ALA A 155 -34.00 1.50 27.38
C ALA A 155 -35.08 0.41 27.39
N THR A 156 -34.94 -0.55 28.30
CA THR A 156 -36.06 -1.39 28.72
C THR A 156 -37.09 -0.48 29.38
N HIS A 157 -38.15 -0.13 28.65
CA HIS A 157 -39.42 0.24 29.27
C HIS A 157 -40.03 -1.05 29.84
N ALA A 158 -40.08 -1.13 31.16
CA ALA A 158 -40.99 -2.02 31.88
C ALA A 158 -42.31 -1.27 32.13
N PRO A 159 -43.45 -1.99 32.17
CA PRO A 159 -44.81 -1.43 32.16
C PRO A 159 -45.17 -0.63 33.42
#